data_AF-A0A5B2WWW0-F1
#
_entry.id   AF-A0A5B2WWW0-F1
#
_cell.length_a   1.000
_cell.length_b   1.000
_cell.length_c   1.000
_cell.angle_alpha   90.00
_cell.angle_beta   90.00
_cell.angle_gamma   90.00
#
_symmetry.space_group_name_H-M   'P 1'
#
loop_
_entity.id
_entity.type
_entity.pdbx_description
1 polymer ?
#
loop_
_entity_poly.entity_id
_entity_poly.type
_entity_poly.pdbx_seq_one_letter_code
_entity_poly.pdbx_strand_id
1 'polypeptide(L)'
;MSPIVLSGPRTRRNTVRALWFALAAQSLWFALNGLVLHRAPGLDAFGVAVTVLFAVFAALRDRWSWLSVLVRLLMAAEFLLAVCDRFGVFGAPGAAGVSWGDFAHFVDYTRSMTTFLPGGLAWPLAVAATVAELGLGLALLLGLRTRLAAQAAAGLLAVYGVSMTISLPAAEQFHYVVFVLCGGMLVLATLDRVPFGVDALAARAALV
;
A
#
# COMPACT_ATOMS: atom_id res chain seq x y z
N MET A 1 15.25 5.76 21.51
CA MET A 1 15.28 4.71 20.47
C MET A 1 15.38 5.40 19.12
N SER A 2 16.54 5.33 18.45
CA SER A 2 16.66 5.87 17.10
C SER A 2 15.72 5.08 16.18
N PRO A 3 14.83 5.73 15.40
CA PRO A 3 14.02 5.01 14.42
C PRO A 3 14.96 4.22 13.50
N ILE A 4 14.54 3.05 13.02
CA ILE A 4 15.29 2.29 12.02
C ILE A 4 15.33 3.15 10.76
N VAL A 5 16.36 3.98 10.63
CA VAL A 5 16.53 4.86 9.48
C VAL A 5 17.06 3.99 8.35
N LEU A 6 16.21 3.72 7.34
CA LEU A 6 16.65 3.10 6.09
C LEU A 6 17.49 4.13 5.31
N SER A 7 18.69 4.44 5.78
CA SER A 7 19.63 5.38 5.18
C SER A 7 20.88 4.64 4.73
N GLY A 8 21.16 4.69 3.44
CA GLY A 8 22.40 4.17 2.87
C GLY A 8 22.24 3.81 1.39
N PRO A 9 23.30 3.98 0.58
CA PRO A 9 23.25 3.68 -0.86
C PRO A 9 22.95 2.20 -1.15
N ARG A 10 23.40 1.28 -0.28
CA ARG A 10 23.04 -0.15 -0.37
C ARG A 10 21.56 -0.37 -0.12
N THR A 11 21.00 0.26 0.91
CA THR A 11 19.59 0.16 1.28
C THR A 11 18.68 0.69 0.17
N ARG A 12 18.99 1.88 -0.39
CA ARG A 12 18.26 2.46 -1.53
C ARG A 12 18.24 1.54 -2.75
N ARG A 13 19.38 0.92 -3.08
CA ARG A 13 19.45 -0.02 -4.20
C ARG A 13 18.62 -1.28 -3.93
N ASN A 14 18.63 -1.79 -2.70
CA ASN A 14 17.89 -2.99 -2.35
C ASN A 14 16.37 -2.76 -2.33
N THR A 15 15.88 -1.62 -1.84
CA THR A 15 14.44 -1.30 -1.89
C THR A 15 13.93 -1.18 -3.32
N VAL A 16 14.71 -0.57 -4.22
CA VAL A 16 14.37 -0.48 -5.64
C VAL A 16 14.35 -1.85 -6.31
N ARG A 17 15.31 -2.73 -5.98
CA ARG A 17 15.31 -4.12 -6.47
C ARG A 17 14.09 -4.90 -5.99
N ALA A 18 13.72 -4.73 -4.71
CA ALA A 18 12.52 -5.34 -4.15
C ALA A 18 11.25 -4.87 -4.87
N LEU A 19 11.13 -3.57 -5.16
CA LEU A 19 10.03 -3.03 -5.95
C LEU A 19 9.98 -3.63 -7.36
N TRP A 20 11.12 -3.70 -8.07
CA TRP A 20 11.16 -4.33 -9.40
C TRP A 20 10.78 -5.81 -9.37
N PHE A 21 11.19 -6.54 -8.33
CA PHE A 21 10.79 -7.93 -8.15
C PHE A 21 9.26 -8.06 -7.95
N ALA A 22 8.66 -7.22 -7.10
CA ALA A 22 7.22 -7.18 -6.90
C ALA A 22 6.46 -6.83 -8.19
N LEU A 23 6.95 -5.85 -8.95
CA LEU A 23 6.39 -5.47 -10.25
C LEU A 23 6.47 -6.61 -11.28
N ALA A 24 7.57 -7.35 -11.30
CA ALA A 24 7.74 -8.50 -12.18
C ALA A 24 6.77 -9.63 -11.81
N ALA A 25 6.63 -9.94 -10.53
CA ALA A 25 5.67 -10.93 -10.04
C ALA A 25 4.22 -10.54 -10.36
N GLN A 26 3.86 -9.26 -10.16
CA GLN A 26 2.54 -8.74 -10.49
C GLN A 26 2.26 -8.77 -12.00
N SER A 27 3.24 -8.38 -12.82
CA SER A 27 3.12 -8.42 -14.28
C SER A 27 2.98 -9.86 -14.79
N LEU A 28 3.72 -10.80 -14.20
CA LEU A 28 3.60 -12.22 -14.51
C LEU A 28 2.20 -12.75 -14.15
N TRP A 29 1.66 -12.36 -13.00
CA TRP A 29 0.30 -12.72 -12.61
C TRP A 29 -0.74 -12.25 -13.62
N PHE A 30 -0.66 -10.99 -14.10
CA PHE A 30 -1.54 -10.48 -15.14
C PHE A 30 -1.39 -11.24 -16.45
N ALA A 31 -0.16 -11.54 -16.88
CA ALA A 31 0.09 -12.31 -18.09
C ALA A 31 -0.53 -13.72 -17.99
N LEU A 32 -0.34 -14.41 -16.86
CA LEU A 32 -0.92 -15.74 -16.65
C LEU A 32 -2.45 -15.70 -16.60
N ASN A 33 -3.06 -14.71 -15.92
CA ASN A 33 -4.52 -14.62 -15.84
C ASN A 33 -5.16 -14.21 -17.16
N GLY A 34 -4.58 -13.25 -17.88
CA GLY A 34 -5.11 -12.78 -19.15
C GLY A 34 -4.91 -13.76 -20.30
N LEU A 35 -3.76 -14.46 -20.36
CA LEU A 35 -3.42 -15.35 -21.47
C LEU A 35 -3.89 -16.80 -21.26
N VAL A 36 -3.93 -17.29 -20.02
CA VAL A 36 -4.19 -18.72 -19.72
C VAL A 36 -5.58 -18.97 -19.15
N LEU A 37 -6.15 -18.01 -18.41
CA LEU A 37 -7.42 -18.21 -17.68
C LEU A 37 -8.64 -17.50 -18.28
N HIS A 38 -8.47 -16.71 -19.35
CA HIS A 38 -9.53 -16.00 -20.09
C HIS A 38 -10.55 -15.21 -19.21
N ARG A 39 -10.12 -14.71 -18.04
CA ARG A 39 -10.98 -13.85 -17.20
C ARG A 39 -10.87 -12.39 -17.64
N ALA A 40 -12.01 -11.70 -17.73
CA ALA A 40 -12.09 -10.36 -18.30
C ALA A 40 -11.47 -9.28 -17.38
N PRO A 41 -10.85 -8.21 -17.92
CA PRO A 41 -10.01 -7.26 -17.18
C PRO A 41 -10.77 -6.27 -16.26
N GLY A 42 -12.04 -6.52 -15.96
CA GLY A 42 -12.96 -5.55 -15.34
C GLY A 42 -12.66 -5.20 -13.88
N LEU A 43 -11.88 -6.03 -13.19
CA LEU A 43 -11.36 -5.79 -11.83
C LEU A 43 -9.84 -5.53 -11.83
N ASP A 44 -9.19 -5.65 -12.99
CA ASP A 44 -7.73 -5.64 -13.13
C ASP A 44 -7.19 -4.27 -13.55
N ALA A 45 -8.06 -3.39 -14.07
CA ALA A 45 -7.66 -2.07 -14.55
C ALA A 45 -7.00 -1.22 -13.46
N PHE A 46 -7.51 -1.28 -12.23
CA PHE A 46 -6.90 -0.63 -11.08
C PHE A 46 -5.51 -1.22 -10.80
N GLY A 47 -5.39 -2.55 -10.69
CA GLY A 47 -4.11 -3.21 -10.45
C GLY A 47 -3.07 -2.93 -11.54
N VAL A 48 -3.48 -2.90 -12.81
CA VAL A 48 -2.63 -2.52 -13.95
C VAL A 48 -2.19 -1.06 -13.83
N ALA A 49 -3.12 -0.14 -13.54
CA ALA A 49 -2.80 1.27 -13.37
C ALA A 49 -1.79 1.50 -12.24
N VAL A 50 -1.99 0.87 -11.09
CA VAL A 50 -1.04 0.90 -9.97
C VAL A 50 0.31 0.32 -10.39
N THR A 51 0.33 -0.83 -11.05
CA THR A 51 1.57 -1.47 -11.50
C THR A 51 2.36 -0.58 -12.45
N VAL A 52 1.69 0.03 -13.44
CA VAL A 52 2.32 0.96 -14.39
C VAL A 52 2.84 2.19 -13.65
N LEU A 53 2.06 2.78 -12.75
CA LEU A 53 2.48 3.95 -11.97
C LEU A 53 3.75 3.65 -11.15
N PHE A 54 3.79 2.52 -10.46
CA PHE A 54 4.94 2.15 -9.64
C PHE A 54 6.15 1.74 -10.48
N ALA A 55 5.96 1.18 -11.68
CA ALA A 55 7.04 0.94 -12.64
C ALA A 55 7.64 2.26 -13.16
N VAL A 56 6.79 3.24 -13.51
CA VAL A 56 7.21 4.58 -13.90
C VAL A 56 7.95 5.27 -12.75
N PHE A 57 7.44 5.17 -11.53
CA PHE A 57 8.12 5.66 -10.34
C PHE A 57 9.49 4.99 -10.15
N ALA A 58 9.56 3.66 -10.25
CA ALA A 58 10.81 2.91 -10.11
C ALA A 58 11.85 3.29 -11.19
N ALA A 59 11.42 3.62 -12.40
CA ALA A 59 12.29 3.98 -13.51
C ALA A 59 12.72 5.45 -13.49
N LEU A 60 11.81 6.37 -13.15
CA LEU A 60 11.96 7.80 -13.40
C LEU A 60 12.05 8.67 -12.13
N ARG A 61 11.95 8.11 -10.92
CA ARG A 61 12.02 8.86 -9.64
C ARG A 61 13.24 9.79 -9.50
N ASP A 62 14.37 9.43 -10.11
CA ASP A 62 15.63 10.17 -9.99
C ASP A 62 15.68 11.34 -10.99
N ARG A 63 14.83 11.31 -12.03
CA ARG A 63 14.64 12.40 -13.00
C ARG A 63 13.50 13.33 -12.59
N TRP A 64 12.40 12.77 -12.10
CA TRP A 64 11.15 13.47 -11.83
C TRP A 64 10.71 13.28 -10.37
N SER A 65 11.11 14.22 -9.53
CA SER A 65 10.85 14.16 -8.07
C SER A 65 9.36 14.19 -7.72
N TRP A 66 8.50 14.80 -8.54
CA TRP A 66 7.05 14.86 -8.33
C TRP A 66 6.37 13.49 -8.37
N LEU A 67 6.98 12.46 -8.97
CA LEU A 67 6.44 11.09 -8.95
C LEU A 67 6.30 10.54 -7.53
N SER A 68 7.18 10.96 -6.60
CA SER A 68 7.08 10.58 -5.20
C SER A 68 5.82 11.12 -4.51
N VAL A 69 5.28 12.24 -5.00
CA VAL A 69 4.02 12.81 -4.51
C VAL A 69 2.85 11.97 -4.98
N LEU A 70 2.84 11.55 -6.24
CA LEU A 70 1.79 10.67 -6.74
C LEU A 70 1.73 9.36 -5.97
N VAL A 71 2.88 8.73 -5.74
CA VAL A 71 2.96 7.49 -4.95
C VAL A 71 2.51 7.71 -3.50
N ARG A 72 2.89 8.84 -2.90
CA ARG A 72 2.45 9.23 -1.55
C ARG A 72 0.93 9.43 -1.48
N LEU A 73 0.35 10.17 -2.43
CA LEU A 73 -1.07 10.48 -2.46
C LEU A 73 -1.93 9.26 -2.81
N LEU A 74 -1.46 8.42 -3.74
CA LEU A 74 -2.13 7.15 -4.03
C LEU A 74 -2.17 6.29 -2.77
N MET A 75 -1.05 6.10 -2.07
CA MET A 75 -1.05 5.31 -0.84
C MET A 75 -1.93 5.90 0.27
N ALA A 76 -1.98 7.23 0.37
CA ALA A 76 -2.91 7.90 1.28
C ALA A 76 -4.37 7.61 0.90
N ALA A 77 -4.71 7.67 -0.39
CA ALA A 77 -6.03 7.34 -0.88
C ALA A 77 -6.38 5.87 -0.61
N GLU A 78 -5.50 4.92 -0.90
CA GLU A 78 -5.71 3.49 -0.61
C GLU A 78 -6.16 3.26 0.84
N PHE A 79 -5.40 3.78 1.81
CA PHE A 79 -5.73 3.61 3.22
C PHE A 79 -7.02 4.34 3.62
N LEU A 80 -7.19 5.60 3.21
CA LEU A 80 -8.35 6.39 3.62
C LEU A 80 -9.65 5.87 2.98
N LEU A 81 -9.60 5.46 1.71
CA LEU A 81 -10.75 4.88 1.02
C LEU A 81 -11.09 3.50 1.62
N ALA A 82 -10.10 2.67 1.95
CA ALA A 82 -10.36 1.41 2.65
C ALA A 82 -11.08 1.64 3.99
N VAL A 83 -10.68 2.66 4.76
CA VAL A 83 -11.36 3.04 6.01
C VAL A 83 -12.79 3.51 5.73
N CYS A 84 -13.01 4.36 4.72
CA CYS A 84 -14.35 4.82 4.33
C CYS A 84 -15.27 3.64 3.94
N ASP A 85 -14.75 2.66 3.20
CA ASP A 85 -15.50 1.48 2.77
C ASP A 85 -16.01 0.65 3.96
N ARG A 86 -15.18 0.48 5.00
CA ARG A 86 -15.55 -0.23 6.24
C ARG A 86 -16.64 0.49 7.04
N PHE A 87 -16.87 1.76 6.78
CA PHE A 87 -17.96 2.54 7.40
C PHE A 87 -19.13 2.79 6.44
N GLY A 88 -19.18 2.07 5.31
CA GLY A 88 -20.31 2.06 4.38
C GLY A 88 -20.45 3.32 3.53
N VAL A 89 -19.39 4.14 3.42
CA VAL A 89 -19.41 5.40 2.65
C VAL A 89 -19.73 5.15 1.17
N PHE A 90 -19.32 4.01 0.61
CA PHE A 90 -19.52 3.67 -0.80
C PHE A 90 -20.75 2.80 -1.08
N GLY A 91 -21.46 2.36 -0.03
CA GLY A 91 -22.67 1.54 -0.15
C GLY A 91 -22.65 0.31 0.74
N ALA A 92 -23.71 -0.48 0.62
CA ALA A 92 -23.88 -1.71 1.39
C ALA A 92 -22.96 -2.84 0.89
N PRO A 93 -22.64 -3.84 1.75
CA PRO A 93 -21.91 -5.03 1.35
C PRO A 93 -22.50 -5.67 0.08
N GLY A 94 -21.62 -6.00 -0.87
CA GLY A 94 -22.01 -6.62 -2.15
C GLY A 94 -22.44 -5.64 -3.25
N ALA A 95 -22.49 -4.33 -2.99
CA ALA A 95 -22.69 -3.33 -4.03
C ALA A 95 -21.46 -3.24 -4.97
N ALA A 96 -21.67 -2.79 -6.20
CA ALA A 96 -20.59 -2.65 -7.18
C ALA A 96 -19.54 -1.63 -6.71
N GLY A 97 -18.28 -2.04 -6.66
CA GLY A 97 -17.17 -1.20 -6.20
C GLY A 97 -17.00 -1.10 -4.68
N VAL A 98 -17.76 -1.87 -3.91
CA VAL A 98 -17.64 -1.97 -2.45
C VAL A 98 -16.86 -3.23 -2.08
N SER A 99 -15.84 -3.09 -1.23
CA SER A 99 -15.00 -4.23 -0.81
C SER A 99 -15.61 -4.97 0.39
N TRP A 100 -15.99 -4.23 1.43
CA TRP A 100 -16.59 -4.72 2.66
C TRP A 100 -17.94 -4.07 2.92
N GLY A 101 -18.06 -2.75 2.78
CA GLY A 101 -19.31 -1.99 2.96
C GLY A 101 -19.79 -1.83 4.40
N ASP A 102 -19.28 -2.63 5.33
CA ASP A 102 -19.43 -2.41 6.77
C ASP A 102 -18.27 -3.04 7.56
N PHE A 103 -18.21 -2.71 8.85
CA PHE A 103 -17.12 -3.16 9.71
C PHE A 103 -17.22 -4.65 10.08
N ALA A 104 -18.43 -5.24 10.08
CA ALA A 104 -18.62 -6.64 10.42
C ALA A 104 -18.04 -7.55 9.32
N HIS A 105 -18.31 -7.24 8.05
CA HIS A 105 -17.73 -7.93 6.91
C HIS A 105 -16.21 -7.77 6.85
N PHE A 106 -15.70 -6.60 7.26
CA PHE A 106 -14.25 -6.42 7.39
C PHE A 106 -13.63 -7.28 8.51
N VAL A 107 -14.32 -7.44 9.65
CA VAL A 107 -13.88 -8.34 10.73
C VAL A 107 -13.88 -9.80 10.26
N ASP A 108 -14.89 -10.22 9.50
CA ASP A 108 -14.94 -11.56 8.93
C ASP A 108 -13.85 -11.78 7.88
N TYR A 109 -13.58 -10.79 7.03
CA TYR A 109 -12.44 -10.82 6.11
C TYR A 109 -11.11 -10.92 6.87
N THR A 110 -10.94 -10.14 7.94
CA THR A 110 -9.75 -10.19 8.81
C THR A 110 -9.58 -11.60 9.39
N ARG A 111 -10.67 -12.25 9.83
CA ARG A 111 -10.63 -13.63 10.32
C ARG A 111 -10.13 -14.60 9.24
N SER A 112 -10.57 -14.44 7.99
CA SER A 112 -10.11 -15.27 6.86
C SER A 112 -8.64 -15.02 6.51
N MET A 113 -8.13 -13.82 6.76
CA MET A 113 -6.73 -13.45 6.51
C MET A 113 -5.78 -13.89 7.64
N THR A 114 -6.30 -14.20 8.83
CA THR A 114 -5.49 -14.54 10.01
C THR A 114 -5.81 -15.93 10.55
N THR A 115 -6.02 -16.92 9.68
CA THR A 115 -6.41 -18.29 10.08
C THR A 115 -5.34 -19.02 10.90
N PHE A 116 -4.09 -18.55 10.85
CA PHE A 116 -2.98 -19.04 11.67
C PHE A 116 -2.98 -18.48 13.10
N LEU A 117 -3.90 -17.58 13.44
CA LEU A 117 -4.08 -17.00 14.78
C LEU A 117 -5.40 -17.47 15.42
N PRO A 118 -5.53 -17.38 16.75
CA PRO A 118 -6.79 -17.64 17.43
C PRO A 118 -7.92 -16.73 16.91
N GLY A 119 -9.07 -17.31 16.59
CA GLY A 119 -10.19 -16.60 15.96
C GLY A 119 -10.73 -15.39 16.75
N GLY A 120 -10.51 -15.36 18.07
CA GLY A 120 -10.86 -14.21 18.93
C GLY A 120 -10.04 -12.95 18.65
N LEU A 121 -8.94 -13.03 17.90
CA LEU A 121 -8.11 -11.88 17.55
C LEU A 121 -8.59 -11.10 16.33
N ALA A 122 -9.56 -11.60 15.56
CA ALA A 122 -10.02 -10.97 14.34
C ALA A 122 -10.52 -9.53 14.57
N TRP A 123 -11.37 -9.31 15.58
CA TRP A 123 -11.91 -7.99 15.87
C TRP A 123 -10.84 -7.00 16.38
N PRO A 124 -9.98 -7.36 17.37
CA PRO A 124 -8.86 -6.50 17.76
C PRO A 124 -7.92 -6.14 16.60
N LEU A 125 -7.62 -7.10 15.72
CA LEU A 125 -6.76 -6.86 14.56
C LEU A 125 -7.43 -5.95 13.54
N ALA A 126 -8.73 -6.10 13.29
CA ALA A 126 -9.50 -5.22 12.41
C ALA A 126 -9.52 -3.77 12.93
N VAL A 127 -9.68 -3.57 14.24
CA VAL A 127 -9.59 -2.23 14.84
C VAL A 127 -8.19 -1.66 14.72
N ALA A 128 -7.16 -2.45 15.05
CA ALA A 128 -5.76 -2.02 14.96
C ALA A 128 -5.38 -1.62 13.53
N ALA A 129 -5.78 -2.42 12.55
CA ALA A 129 -5.65 -2.13 11.12
C ALA A 129 -6.30 -0.80 10.75
N THR A 130 -7.56 -0.60 11.13
CA THR A 130 -8.33 0.61 10.79
C THR A 130 -7.70 1.87 11.39
N VAL A 131 -7.27 1.82 12.65
CA VAL A 131 -6.61 2.95 13.31
C VAL A 131 -5.25 3.24 12.66
N ALA A 132 -4.48 2.19 12.36
CA ALA A 132 -3.17 2.34 11.71
C ALA A 132 -3.32 2.95 10.31
N GLU A 133 -4.22 2.44 9.49
CA GLU A 133 -4.48 2.95 8.14
C GLU A 133 -5.00 4.38 8.15
N LEU A 134 -5.92 4.73 9.05
CA LEU A 134 -6.40 6.11 9.17
C LEU A 134 -5.25 7.05 9.52
N GLY A 135 -4.44 6.70 10.52
CA GLY A 135 -3.30 7.51 10.95
C GLY A 135 -2.23 7.65 9.86
N LEU A 136 -1.87 6.54 9.21
CA LEU A 136 -0.87 6.53 8.13
C LEU A 136 -1.39 7.22 6.87
N GLY A 137 -2.66 7.03 6.52
CA GLY A 137 -3.33 7.67 5.40
C GLY A 137 -3.33 9.19 5.56
N LEU A 138 -3.70 9.71 6.73
CA LEU A 138 -3.65 11.15 7.02
C LEU A 138 -2.21 11.70 7.03
N ALA A 139 -1.27 10.98 7.65
CA ALA A 139 0.14 11.38 7.66
C ALA A 139 0.72 11.45 6.24
N LEU A 140 0.44 10.45 5.40
CA LEU A 140 0.86 10.42 4.01
C LEU A 140 0.15 11.49 3.18
N LEU A 141 -1.15 11.73 3.38
CA LEU A 141 -1.91 12.76 2.66
C LEU A 141 -1.30 14.15 2.90
N LEU A 142 -1.07 14.49 4.16
CA LEU A 142 -0.51 15.77 4.57
C LEU A 142 0.99 15.89 4.27
N GLY A 143 1.70 14.76 4.08
CA GLY A 143 3.15 14.73 3.97
C GLY A 143 3.81 15.07 5.30
N LEU A 144 3.28 14.52 6.39
CA LEU A 144 3.77 14.66 7.76
C LEU A 144 4.67 13.47 8.10
N ARG A 145 5.93 13.75 8.48
CA ARG A 145 6.93 12.71 8.80
C ARG A 145 6.96 11.61 7.73
N THR A 146 6.94 12.03 6.47
CA THR A 146 6.70 11.22 5.27
C THR A 146 7.55 9.96 5.25
N ARG A 147 8.82 10.07 5.65
CA ARG A 147 9.74 8.94 5.73
C ARG A 147 9.29 7.87 6.73
N LEU A 148 8.92 8.28 7.94
CA LEU A 148 8.45 7.37 8.98
C LEU A 148 7.08 6.79 8.60
N ALA A 149 6.19 7.61 8.06
CA ALA A 149 4.89 7.16 7.57
C ALA A 149 5.04 6.11 6.46
N ALA A 150 5.95 6.31 5.50
CA ALA A 150 6.24 5.35 4.44
C ALA A 150 6.83 4.04 4.99
N GLN A 151 7.72 4.09 5.99
CA GLN A 151 8.26 2.89 6.64
C GLN A 151 7.17 2.10 7.37
N ALA A 152 6.33 2.79 8.12
CA ALA A 152 5.22 2.16 8.84
C ALA A 152 4.17 1.59 7.88
N ALA A 153 3.85 2.30 6.79
CA ALA A 153 2.98 1.81 5.73
C ALA A 153 3.54 0.55 5.06
N ALA A 154 4.83 0.53 4.73
CA ALA A 154 5.49 -0.66 4.20
C ALA A 154 5.42 -1.84 5.19
N GLY A 155 5.66 -1.58 6.49
CA GLY A 155 5.52 -2.60 7.54
C GLY A 155 4.11 -3.17 7.63
N LEU A 156 3.10 -2.31 7.62
CA LEU A 156 1.68 -2.71 7.65
C LEU A 156 1.31 -3.53 6.42
N LEU A 157 1.68 -3.08 5.21
CA LEU A 157 1.44 -3.80 3.97
C LEU A 157 2.18 -5.15 3.91
N ALA A 158 3.39 -5.23 4.50
CA ALA A 158 4.10 -6.50 4.62
C ALA A 158 3.35 -7.48 5.53
N VAL A 159 2.78 -7.00 6.65
CA VAL A 159 1.95 -7.82 7.53
C VAL A 159 0.70 -8.33 6.80
N TYR A 160 0.02 -7.47 6.03
CA TYR A 160 -1.09 -7.90 5.19
C TYR A 160 -0.65 -8.91 4.14
N GLY A 161 0.38 -8.60 3.36
CA GLY A 161 0.88 -9.50 2.33
C GLY A 161 1.21 -10.89 2.87
N VAL A 162 1.96 -10.97 3.98
CA VAL A 162 2.30 -12.24 4.63
C VAL A 162 1.05 -12.97 5.12
N SER A 163 0.11 -12.26 5.76
CA SER A 163 -1.12 -12.87 6.27
C SER A 163 -1.98 -13.41 5.12
N MET A 164 -2.13 -12.65 4.03
CA MET A 164 -2.80 -13.10 2.80
C MET A 164 -2.11 -14.31 2.18
N THR A 165 -0.77 -14.32 2.07
CA THR A 165 -0.03 -15.47 1.51
C THR A 165 -0.24 -16.75 2.32
N ILE A 166 -0.36 -16.65 3.65
CA ILE A 166 -0.55 -17.83 4.52
C ILE A 166 -1.98 -18.35 4.44
N SER A 167 -2.96 -17.44 4.45
CA SER A 167 -4.36 -17.81 4.74
C SER A 167 -5.29 -17.76 3.53
N LEU A 168 -4.95 -17.03 2.47
CA LEU A 168 -5.83 -16.80 1.32
C LEU A 168 -5.26 -17.43 0.04
N PRO A 169 -6.10 -17.65 -0.99
CA PRO A 169 -5.62 -18.01 -2.32
C PRO A 169 -4.62 -16.98 -2.84
N ALA A 170 -3.61 -17.45 -3.57
CA ALA A 170 -2.56 -16.59 -4.12
C ALA A 170 -3.09 -15.45 -5.02
N ALA A 171 -4.32 -15.54 -5.54
CA ALA A 171 -4.94 -14.49 -6.34
C ALA A 171 -5.22 -13.19 -5.54
N GLU A 172 -5.56 -13.30 -4.26
CA GLU A 172 -6.00 -12.16 -3.44
C GLU A 172 -4.90 -11.12 -3.26
N GLN A 173 -3.68 -11.55 -2.94
CA GLN A 173 -2.51 -10.66 -2.80
C GLN A 173 -2.19 -9.89 -4.10
N PHE A 174 -2.47 -10.47 -5.27
CA PHE A 174 -2.26 -9.80 -6.56
C PHE A 174 -3.44 -8.90 -6.95
N HIS A 175 -4.66 -9.23 -6.50
CA HIS A 175 -5.83 -8.38 -6.66
C HIS A 175 -5.63 -7.04 -5.95
N TYR A 176 -5.14 -7.08 -4.70
CA TYR A 176 -4.83 -5.88 -3.92
C TYR A 176 -3.44 -5.27 -4.20
N VAL A 177 -2.67 -5.80 -5.16
CA VAL A 177 -1.32 -5.32 -5.53
C VAL A 177 -0.38 -5.07 -4.33
N VAL A 178 -0.58 -5.83 -3.24
CA VAL A 178 -0.08 -5.48 -1.89
C VAL A 178 1.45 -5.37 -1.83
N PHE A 179 2.16 -6.25 -2.52
CA PHE A 179 3.62 -6.25 -2.55
C PHE A 179 4.20 -5.11 -3.40
N VAL A 180 3.49 -4.66 -4.44
CA VAL A 180 3.89 -3.49 -5.23
C VAL A 180 3.79 -2.23 -4.38
N LEU A 181 2.67 -2.06 -3.69
CA LEU A 181 2.46 -0.95 -2.75
C LEU A 181 3.52 -0.95 -1.65
N CYS A 182 3.79 -2.12 -1.05
CA CYS A 182 4.83 -2.29 -0.03
C CYS A 182 6.22 -1.89 -0.55
N GLY A 183 6.61 -2.40 -1.73
CA GLY A 183 7.88 -2.07 -2.37
C GLY A 183 8.03 -0.58 -2.65
N GLY A 184 6.99 0.09 -3.14
CA GLY A 184 7.09 1.52 -3.41
C GLY A 184 7.09 2.38 -2.15
N MET A 185 6.43 1.95 -1.06
CA MET A 185 6.58 2.60 0.25
C MET A 185 8.00 2.45 0.81
N LEU A 186 8.64 1.29 0.64
CA LEU A 186 10.06 1.11 0.98
C LEU A 186 10.97 2.04 0.14
N VAL A 187 10.68 2.22 -1.14
CA VAL A 187 11.43 3.17 -1.98
C VAL A 187 11.18 4.61 -1.53
N LEU A 188 9.92 4.99 -1.27
CA LEU A 188 9.55 6.32 -0.78
C LEU A 188 10.26 6.66 0.54
N ALA A 189 10.38 5.68 1.44
CA ALA A 189 11.10 5.79 2.70
C ALA A 189 12.63 6.01 2.57
N THR A 190 13.19 5.82 1.38
CA THR A 190 14.63 6.06 1.10
C THR A 190 14.90 7.39 0.40
N LEU A 191 13.87 8.15 0.04
CA LEU A 191 14.05 9.46 -0.56
C LEU A 191 14.43 10.50 0.50
N ASP A 192 15.43 11.32 0.20
CA ASP A 192 15.92 12.35 1.13
C ASP A 192 14.89 13.47 1.31
N ARG A 193 14.17 13.80 0.23
CA ARG A 193 13.09 14.80 0.22
C ARG A 193 11.99 14.37 -0.72
N VAL A 194 10.76 14.44 -0.24
CA VAL A 194 9.55 14.37 -1.06
C VAL A 194 9.08 15.82 -1.27
N PRO A 195 8.93 16.29 -2.52
CA PRO A 195 8.44 17.64 -2.77
C PRO A 195 6.99 17.76 -2.32
N PHE A 196 6.58 18.95 -1.86
CA PHE A 196 5.23 19.26 -1.36
C PHE A 196 4.78 18.46 -0.13
N GLY A 197 3.95 19.10 0.71
CA GLY A 197 3.51 18.58 2.01
C GLY A 197 4.12 19.32 3.18
N VAL A 198 3.67 18.98 4.38
CA VAL A 198 4.06 19.68 5.63
C VAL A 198 5.57 19.63 5.85
N ASP A 199 6.21 18.46 5.66
CA ASP A 199 7.66 18.33 5.81
C ASP A 199 8.44 19.23 4.84
N ALA A 200 7.97 19.33 3.59
CA ALA A 200 8.61 20.15 2.57
C ALA A 200 8.44 21.65 2.87
N LEU A 201 7.28 22.06 3.38
CA LEU A 201 7.02 23.45 3.78
C LEU A 201 7.89 23.83 4.98
N ALA A 202 7.96 22.98 6.01
CA ALA A 202 8.80 23.19 7.18
C ALA A 202 10.29 23.29 6.81
N ALA A 203 10.77 22.42 5.90
CA ALA A 203 12.15 22.47 5.42
C ALA A 203 12.46 23.76 4.63
N ARG A 204 11.49 24.35 3.94
CA ARG A 204 11.65 25.63 3.24
C ARG A 204 11.67 26.81 4.21
N ALA A 205 10.81 26.78 5.24
CA ALA A 205 10.76 27.81 6.27
C ALA A 205 12.06 27.87 7.09
N ALA A 206 12.73 26.74 7.31
CA ALA A 206 14.01 26.68 8.04
C ALA A 206 15.24 27.21 7.25
N LEU A 207 15.08 27.54 5.96
CA LEU A 207 16.15 28.07 5.11
C LEU A 207 16.08 29.60 4.94
N VAL A 208 15.07 30.25 5.52
CA VAL A 208 14.84 31.70 5.51
C VAL A 208 15.17 32.26 6.88
#